data_AF-A0A7X2MNK3-F1
#
_entry.id   AF-A0A7X2MNK3-F1
#
_cell.length_a   1.000
_cell.length_b   1.000
_cell.length_c   1.000
_cell.angle_alpha   90.00
_cell.angle_beta   90.00
_cell.angle_gamma   90.00
#
_symmetry.space_group_name_H-M   'P 1'
#
loop_
_entity.id
_entity.type
_entity.pdbx_description
1 polymer ?
#
loop_
_entity_poly.entity_id
_entity_poly.type
_entity_poly.pdbx_seq_one_letter_code
_entity_poly.pdbx_strand_id
1 'polypeptide(L)' 'MSKRRVVVTGLGMLSPVGNTVESTWSALLAGQSGITLIDHFDTSAYATRFAGLVRDFNCDDY' A
#
# COMPACT_ATOMS: atom_id res chain seq x y z
N MET A 1 2.46 8.97 39.63
CA MET A 1 1.46 9.16 38.55
C MET A 1 1.14 7.81 37.94
N SER A 2 -0.15 7.44 37.81
CA SER A 2 -0.51 6.25 37.04
C SER A 2 -0.24 6.48 35.55
N LYS A 3 0.23 5.43 34.85
CA LYS A 3 0.52 5.48 33.42
C LYS A 3 -0.81 5.54 32.66
N ARG A 4 -0.97 6.50 31.74
CA ARG A 4 -2.21 6.66 30.97
C ARG A 4 -2.28 5.54 29.92
N ARG A 5 -3.48 4.96 29.73
CA ARG A 5 -3.72 3.99 28.66
C ARG A 5 -3.88 4.76 27.34
N VAL A 6 -3.22 4.28 26.30
CA VAL A 6 -3.33 4.78 24.93
C VAL A 6 -3.79 3.62 24.07
N VAL A 7 -4.73 3.88 23.16
CA VAL A 7 -5.29 2.89 22.24
C VAL A 7 -5.32 3.46 20.83
N VAL A 8 -5.35 2.57 19.84
CA VAL A 8 -5.53 2.94 18.43
C VAL A 8 -7.03 2.95 18.13
N THR A 9 -7.55 4.07 17.62
CA THR A 9 -8.98 4.24 17.32
C THR A 9 -9.28 4.37 15.82
N GLY A 10 -8.25 4.38 14.98
CA GLY A 10 -8.40 4.48 13.53
C GLY A 10 -7.13 4.02 12.81
N LEU A 11 -7.32 3.53 11.60
CA LEU A 11 -6.27 3.06 10.70
C LEU A 11 -6.55 3.64 9.30
N GLY A 12 -5.48 3.87 8.54
CA GLY A 12 -5.54 4.28 7.14
C GLY A 12 -4.32 3.72 6.42
N MET A 13 -4.48 3.31 5.15
CA MET A 13 -3.40 2.65 4.42
C MET A 13 -3.58 2.76 2.91
N LEU A 14 -2.51 3.16 2.23
CA LEU A 14 -2.30 2.98 0.80
C LEU A 14 -1.14 2.01 0.62
N SER A 15 -1.31 0.98 -0.20
CA SER A 15 -0.32 -0.06 -0.39
C SER A 15 -0.35 -0.65 -1.81
N PRO A 16 0.68 -1.41 -2.22
CA PRO A 16 0.70 -2.06 -3.53
C PRO A 16 -0.36 -3.15 -3.75
N VAL A 17 -1.06 -3.57 -2.69
CA VAL A 17 -2.11 -4.58 -2.74
C VAL A 17 -3.49 -4.02 -2.36
N GLY A 18 -3.61 -2.70 -2.17
CA GLY A 18 -4.88 -2.05 -1.88
C GLY A 18 -4.77 -0.63 -1.33
N ASN A 19 -5.81 0.17 -1.58
CA ASN A 19 -5.89 1.58 -1.17
C ASN A 19 -6.72 1.81 0.10
N THR A 20 -7.11 0.73 0.77
CA THR A 20 -7.79 0.77 2.08
C THR A 20 -7.17 -0.26 3.03
N VAL A 21 -7.49 -0.14 4.32
CA VAL A 21 -7.05 -1.10 5.34
C VAL A 21 -7.63 -2.48 5.03
N GLU A 22 -8.92 -2.53 4.72
CA GLU A 22 -9.68 -3.74 4.44
C GLU A 22 -9.14 -4.44 3.20
N SER A 23 -9.00 -3.73 2.08
CA SER A 23 -8.52 -4.32 0.82
C SER A 23 -7.11 -4.87 0.95
N THR A 24 -6.22 -4.11 1.60
CA THR A 24 -4.84 -4.52 1.82
C THR A 24 -4.78 -5.77 2.70
N TRP A 25 -5.53 -5.78 3.81
CA TRP A 25 -5.52 -6.90 4.74
C TRP A 25 -6.05 -8.20 4.10
N SER A 26 -7.14 -8.11 3.33
CA SER A 26 -7.67 -9.24 2.58
C SER A 26 -6.67 -9.80 1.57
N ALA A 27 -5.95 -8.94 0.84
CA ALA A 27 -4.94 -9.36 -0.12
C ALA A 27 -3.74 -10.04 0.54
N LEU A 28 -3.28 -9.52 1.69
CA LEU A 28 -2.20 -10.12 2.47
C LEU A 28 -2.57 -11.52 3.00
N LEU A 29 -3.79 -11.68 3.54
CA LEU A 29 -4.28 -12.98 3.99
C LEU A 29 -4.40 -14.00 2.85
N ALA A 30 -4.68 -13.53 1.63
CA ALA A 30 -4.70 -14.35 0.43
C ALA A 30 -3.30 -14.62 -0.17
N GLY A 31 -2.23 -14.09 0.43
CA GLY A 31 -0.86 -14.27 -0.08
C GLY A 31 -0.59 -13.59 -1.42
N GLN A 32 -1.36 -12.54 -1.74
CA GLN A 32 -1.23 -11.83 -3.01
C GLN A 32 0.02 -10.95 -3.00
N SER A 33 0.82 -11.03 -4.07
CA SER A 33 1.95 -10.12 -4.28
C SER A 33 1.47 -8.84 -4.98
N GLY A 34 1.83 -7.67 -4.42
CA GLY A 34 1.63 -6.38 -5.07
C GLY A 34 2.81 -5.90 -5.91
N ILE A 35 3.83 -6.75 -6.10
CA ILE A 35 5.04 -6.38 -6.85
C ILE A 35 4.82 -6.63 -8.33
N THR A 36 5.10 -5.62 -9.15
CA THR A 36 4.91 -5.63 -10.59
C THR A 36 5.96 -4.76 -11.29
N LEU A 37 5.99 -4.77 -12.63
CA LEU A 37 6.86 -3.88 -13.39
C LEU A 37 6.46 -2.42 -13.18
N ILE A 38 7.47 -1.55 -13.14
CA ILE A 38 7.26 -0.10 -13.05
C ILE A 38 6.79 0.40 -14.41
N ASP A 39 5.63 1.04 -14.45
CA ASP A 39 4.99 1.56 -15.68
C ASP A 39 4.69 3.07 -15.62
N HIS A 40 5.03 3.74 -14.52
CA HIS A 40 4.89 5.20 -14.40
C HIS A 40 5.97 5.99 -15.15
N PHE A 41 7.08 5.34 -15.51
CA PHE A 41 8.19 5.93 -16.26
C PHE A 41 9.04 4.84 -16.93
N ASP A 42 9.90 5.21 -17.87
CA ASP A 42 10.80 4.26 -18.54
C ASP A 42 11.93 3.79 -17.60
N THR A 43 11.96 2.49 -17.35
CA THR A 43 12.97 1.84 -16.50
C THR A 43 14.05 1.08 -17.29
N SER A 44 14.10 1.23 -18.62
CA SER A 44 15.01 0.48 -19.50
C SER A 44 16.49 0.60 -19.10
N ALA A 45 16.92 1.78 -18.66
CA ALA A 45 18.30 2.05 -18.24
C ALA A 45 18.63 1.58 -16.80
N TYR A 46 17.66 1.05 -16.06
CA TYR A 46 17.83 0.68 -14.65
C TYR A 46 18.02 -0.83 -14.48
N ALA A 47 18.85 -1.20 -13.50
CA ALA A 47 19.11 -2.59 -13.14
C ALA A 47 17.88 -3.28 -12.50
N THR A 48 17.10 -2.52 -11.71
CA THR A 48 15.83 -2.97 -11.12
C THR A 48 14.68 -2.25 -11.80
N ARG A 49 13.66 -3.01 -12.23
CA ARG A 49 12.56 -2.51 -13.08
C ARG A 49 11.17 -2.83 -12.53
N PHE A 50 11.10 -3.32 -11.30
CA PHE A 50 9.87 -3.71 -10.62
C PHE A 50 9.78 -3.05 -9.26
N ALA A 51 8.56 -2.81 -8.80
CA ALA A 51 8.26 -2.23 -7.50
C ALA A 51 6.85 -2.62 -7.03
N GLY A 52 6.55 -2.35 -5.77
CA GLY A 52 5.17 -2.30 -5.29
C GLY A 52 4.58 -0.93 -5.58
N LEU A 53 3.76 -0.83 -6.61
CA LEU A 53 3.13 0.42 -7.03
C LEU A 53 1.75 0.56 -6.39
N VAL A 54 1.41 1.75 -5.88
CA VAL A 54 0.02 2.07 -5.54
C VAL A 54 -0.76 2.19 -6.85
N ARG A 55 -1.79 1.36 -7.01
CA ARG A 55 -2.62 1.33 -8.23
C ARG A 55 -3.90 2.11 -8.02
N ASP A 56 -4.41 2.73 -9.09
CA ASP A 56 -5.74 3.36 -9.12
C ASP A 56 -6.00 4.36 -7.99
N PHE A 57 -4.96 5.10 -7.57
CA PHE A 57 -5.11 6.14 -6.56
C PHE A 57 -5.66 7.44 -7.18
N ASN A 58 -6.71 7.99 -6.58
CA ASN A 58 -7.26 9.29 -6.88
C ASN A 58 -7.21 10.19 -5.63
N CYS A 59 -6.63 11.39 -5.77
CA CYS A 59 -6.54 12.33 -4.66
C CYS A 59 -7.86 13.00 -4.32
N ASP A 60 -8.79 13.11 -5.30
CA ASP A 60 -10.06 13.81 -5.12
C ASP A 60 -11.08 13.01 -4.28
N ASP A 61 -10.77 11.74 -3.98
CA ASP A 61 -11.61 10.86 -3.16
C ASP A 61 -11.48 11.14 -1.65
N TYR A 62 -10.66 12.14 -1.25
CA TYR A 62 -10.33 12.50 0.14
C TYR A 62 -10.37 14.01 0.38
#